data_AF-A0AA88VKT6-F1
#
_entry.id   AF-A0AA88VKT6-F1
#
_cell.length_a   1.000
_cell.length_b   1.000
_cell.length_c   1.000
_cell.angle_alpha   90.00
_cell.angle_beta   90.00
_cell.angle_gamma   90.00
#
_symmetry.space_group_name_H-M   'P 1'
#
loop_
_entity.id
_entity.type
_entity.pdbx_description
1 polymer ?
#
loop_
_entity_poly.entity_id
_entity_poly.type
_entity_poly.pdbx_seq_one_letter_code
_entity_poly.pdbx_strand_id
1 'polypeptide(L)'
;MDFCSFLTSSWASFTIFVILMLLFPWLSRKRGNYVIYYPKRIWRGLDPFENGARTRSPFDWIREALSSSEADVIALSGVDTAVYLVFFTTGQRKIFTYSVPAYSHPVPA
;
A
#
# COMPACT_ATOMS: atom_id res chain seq x y z
N MET A 1 22.53 -18.90 5.84
CA MET A 1 22.41 -18.02 4.65
C MET A 1 23.49 -16.97 4.75
N ASP A 2 24.22 -16.72 3.66
CA ASP A 2 25.25 -15.68 3.65
C ASP A 2 24.59 -14.30 3.74
N PHE A 3 25.00 -13.48 4.70
CA PHE A 3 24.44 -12.14 4.89
C PHE A 3 24.48 -11.31 3.59
N CYS A 4 25.55 -11.45 2.81
CA CYS A 4 25.68 -10.83 1.50
C CYS A 4 24.57 -11.27 0.53
N SER A 5 24.23 -12.56 0.48
CA SER A 5 23.14 -13.06 -0.38
C SER A 5 21.77 -12.50 0.02
N PHE A 6 21.50 -12.42 1.33
CA PHE A 6 20.31 -11.77 1.86
C PHE A 6 20.28 -10.29 1.46
N LEU A 7 21.36 -9.56 1.69
CA LEU A 7 21.46 -8.13 1.42
C LEU A 7 21.29 -7.82 -0.07
N THR A 8 21.93 -8.61 -0.95
CA THR A 8 21.78 -8.48 -2.40
C THR A 8 20.34 -8.72 -2.85
N SER A 9 19.69 -9.79 -2.35
CA SER A 9 18.28 -10.08 -2.70
C SER A 9 17.31 -9.00 -2.19
N SER A 10 17.56 -8.48 -0.98
CA SER A 10 16.79 -7.39 -0.39
C SER A 10 16.96 -6.11 -1.20
N TRP A 11 18.19 -5.77 -1.60
CA TRP A 11 18.47 -4.58 -2.39
C TRP A 11 17.86 -4.64 -3.79
N ALA A 12 17.96 -5.79 -4.47
CA ALA A 12 17.36 -5.99 -5.78
C ALA A 12 15.83 -5.80 -5.72
N SER A 13 15.18 -6.46 -4.76
CA SER A 13 13.73 -6.35 -4.57
C SER A 13 13.30 -4.93 -4.19
N PHE A 14 14.06 -4.27 -3.31
CA PHE A 14 13.82 -2.88 -2.92
C PHE A 14 13.98 -1.91 -4.10
N THR A 15 15.00 -2.11 -4.94
CA THR A 15 15.24 -1.27 -6.12
C THR A 15 14.06 -1.38 -7.10
N ILE A 16 13.59 -2.60 -7.37
CA ILE A 16 12.41 -2.83 -8.22
C ILE A 16 11.17 -2.16 -7.61
N PHE A 17 10.96 -2.30 -6.30
CA PHE A 17 9.87 -1.66 -5.59
C PHE A 17 9.90 -0.12 -5.77
N VAL A 18 11.07 0.52 -5.64
CA VAL A 18 11.22 1.97 -5.83
C VAL A 18 10.90 2.37 -7.28
N ILE A 19 11.38 1.62 -8.27
CA ILE A 19 11.08 1.89 -9.68
C ILE A 19 9.57 1.83 -9.94
N LEU A 20 8.90 0.80 -9.43
CA LEU A 20 7.45 0.66 -9.55
C LEU A 20 6.68 1.78 -8.83
N MET A 21 7.14 2.18 -7.65
CA MET A 21 6.58 3.29 -6.88
C MET A 21 6.65 4.63 -7.62
N LEU A 22 7.68 4.85 -8.43
CA LEU A 22 7.81 6.04 -9.28
C LEU A 22 7.00 5.92 -10.58
N LEU A 23 6.92 4.70 -11.13
CA LEU A 23 6.18 4.40 -12.36
C LEU A 23 4.67 4.61 -12.16
N PHE A 24 4.13 4.21 -11.01
CA PHE A 24 2.71 4.35 -10.68
C PHE A 24 2.15 5.78 -10.82
N PRO A 25 2.67 6.80 -10.09
CA PRO A 25 2.17 8.17 -10.22
C PRO A 25 2.52 8.78 -11.60
N TRP A 26 3.56 8.28 -12.28
CA TRP A 26 3.85 8.73 -13.65
C TRP A 26 2.78 8.25 -14.65
N LEU A 27 2.35 6.98 -14.58
CA LEU A 27 1.27 6.45 -15.42
C LEU A 27 -0.10 7.00 -15.02
N SER A 28 -0.38 7.11 -13.72
CA SER A 28 -1.67 7.60 -13.20
C SER A 28 -1.93 9.06 -13.59
N ARG A 29 -0.87 9.87 -13.77
CA ARG A 29 -0.98 11.25 -14.26
C ARG A 29 -1.44 11.37 -15.71
N LYS A 30 -1.34 10.32 -16.54
CA LYS A 30 -1.77 10.40 -17.95
C LYS A 30 -3.29 10.31 -18.04
N ARG A 31 -3.92 11.34 -18.63
CA ARG A 31 -5.38 11.42 -18.88
C ARG A 31 -5.94 10.30 -19.77
N GLY A 32 -5.13 9.43 -20.37
CA GLY A 32 -5.62 8.23 -21.05
C GLY A 32 -5.83 7.03 -20.11
N ASN A 33 -5.16 7.01 -18.95
CA ASN A 33 -5.11 5.86 -18.07
C ASN A 33 -6.12 5.93 -16.90
N TYR A 34 -6.97 6.97 -16.82
CA TYR A 34 -7.94 7.10 -15.72
C TYR A 34 -8.96 5.95 -15.68
N VAL A 35 -9.32 5.40 -16.85
CA VAL A 35 -10.23 4.25 -16.96
C VAL A 35 -9.65 3.01 -16.28
N ILE A 36 -8.32 2.85 -16.35
CA ILE A 36 -7.60 1.71 -15.79
C ILE A 36 -7.42 1.88 -14.27
N TYR A 37 -7.02 3.08 -13.82
CA TYR A 37 -6.69 3.31 -12.41
C TYR A 37 -7.89 3.67 -11.53
N TYR A 38 -8.94 4.27 -12.09
CA TYR A 38 -10.10 4.75 -11.34
C TYR A 38 -11.45 4.27 -11.88
N PRO A 39 -11.61 3.00 -12.29
CA PRO A 39 -12.87 2.52 -12.86
C PRO A 39 -14.02 2.63 -11.85
N LYS A 40 -13.81 2.24 -10.59
CA LYS A 40 -14.84 2.31 -9.54
C LYS A 40 -15.42 3.71 -9.33
N ARG A 41 -14.63 4.77 -9.58
CA ARG A 41 -15.11 6.16 -9.51
C ARG A 41 -16.00 6.50 -10.70
N ILE A 42 -15.59 6.09 -11.90
CA ILE A 42 -16.37 6.26 -13.15
C ILE A 42 -17.74 5.58 -13.03
N TRP A 43 -17.77 4.34 -12.52
CA TRP A 43 -19.03 3.60 -12.31
C TRP A 43 -19.98 4.26 -11.31
N ARG A 44 -19.46 5.09 -10.41
CA ARG A 44 -20.24 5.81 -9.40
C ARG A 44 -20.62 7.23 -9.85
N GLY A 45 -20.29 7.61 -11.07
CA GLY A 45 -20.53 8.97 -11.59
C GLY A 45 -19.70 10.04 -10.89
N LEU A 46 -18.66 9.65 -10.14
CA LEU A 46 -17.73 10.58 -9.49
C LEU A 46 -16.67 10.99 -10.50
N ASP A 47 -16.30 12.27 -10.50
CA ASP A 47 -15.17 12.71 -11.32
C ASP A 47 -13.92 11.93 -10.90
N PRO A 48 -13.20 11.29 -11.84
CA PRO A 48 -11.92 10.66 -11.54
C PRO A 48 -10.88 11.69 -11.07
N PHE A 49 -11.18 12.98 -11.26
CA PHE A 49 -10.37 14.13 -10.89
C PHE A 49 -11.13 15.17 -10.06
N GLU A 50 -12.07 14.76 -9.19
CA GLU A 50 -12.68 15.67 -8.21
C GLU A 50 -11.54 16.45 -7.50
N ASN A 51 -11.45 17.76 -7.76
CA ASN A 51 -10.39 18.68 -7.33
C ASN A 51 -9.00 18.60 -8.01
N GLY A 52 -8.90 18.20 -9.27
CA GLY A 52 -7.73 18.48 -10.11
C GLY A 52 -6.40 17.93 -9.60
N ALA A 53 -6.06 16.69 -9.98
CA ALA A 53 -4.71 16.13 -9.83
C ALA A 53 -4.16 16.16 -8.39
N ARG A 54 -4.83 15.50 -7.45
CA ARG A 54 -4.41 15.48 -6.04
C ARG A 54 -3.26 14.49 -5.73
N THR A 55 -2.93 13.59 -6.64
CA THR A 55 -1.74 12.73 -6.54
C THR A 55 -0.60 13.32 -7.37
N ARG A 56 -0.01 14.42 -6.89
CA ARG A 56 1.19 15.00 -7.54
C ARG A 56 2.46 14.28 -7.08
N SER A 57 2.45 13.72 -5.88
CA SER A 57 3.60 13.04 -5.29
C SER A 57 3.36 11.53 -5.14
N PRO A 58 4.43 10.70 -5.26
CA PRO A 58 4.38 9.26 -4.97
C PRO A 58 4.00 8.94 -3.51
N PHE A 59 3.88 9.94 -2.63
CA PHE A 59 3.52 9.75 -1.22
C PHE A 59 2.11 10.25 -0.89
N ASP A 60 1.50 11.05 -1.78
CA ASP A 60 0.16 11.62 -1.54
C ASP A 60 -0.89 10.52 -1.42
N TRP A 61 -0.82 9.50 -2.29
CA TRP A 61 -1.73 8.34 -2.23
C TRP A 61 -1.52 7.51 -0.95
N ILE A 62 -0.29 7.43 -0.43
CA ILE A 62 0.00 6.75 0.84
C ILE A 62 -0.66 7.51 1.99
N ARG A 63 -0.50 8.84 2.00
CA ARG A 63 -1.11 9.69 3.03
C ARG A 63 -2.63 9.62 2.98
N GLU A 64 -3.22 9.64 1.79
CA GLU A 64 -4.65 9.49 1.57
C GLU A 64 -5.16 8.13 2.07
N ALA A 65 -4.46 7.05 1.72
CA ALA A 65 -4.79 5.70 2.18
C ALA A 65 -4.72 5.56 3.70
N LEU A 66 -3.72 6.18 4.35
CA LEU A 66 -3.58 6.16 5.81
C LEU A 66 -4.60 7.05 6.53
N SER A 67 -5.06 8.13 5.89
CA SER A 67 -6.08 9.02 6.46
C SER A 67 -7.52 8.51 6.28
N SER A 68 -7.74 7.52 5.42
CA SER A 68 -9.07 6.99 5.10
C SER A 68 -9.60 6.16 6.27
N SER A 69 -10.85 6.39 6.67
CA SER A 69 -11.48 5.64 7.76
C SER A 69 -12.04 4.29 7.28
N GLU A 70 -12.27 3.36 8.21
CA GLU A 70 -12.95 2.10 7.88
C GLU A 70 -14.35 2.33 7.31
N ALA A 71 -15.07 3.35 7.80
CA ALA A 71 -16.37 3.74 7.26
C ALA A 71 -16.28 4.17 5.79
N ASP A 72 -15.24 4.92 5.42
CA ASP A 72 -14.98 5.32 4.03
C ASP A 72 -14.68 4.10 3.16
N VAL A 73 -13.91 3.13 3.67
CA VAL A 73 -13.62 1.87 2.95
C VAL A 73 -14.89 1.05 2.74
N ILE A 74 -15.74 0.92 3.75
CA ILE A 74 -17.01 0.18 3.66
C ILE A 74 -17.95 0.87 2.65
N ALA A 75 -18.08 2.20 2.71
CA ALA A 75 -18.90 2.96 1.77
C ALA A 75 -18.36 2.88 0.33
N LEU A 76 -17.03 2.89 0.16
CA LEU A 76 -16.39 2.92 -1.15
C LEU A 76 -16.21 1.54 -1.81
N SER A 77 -15.98 0.50 -1.02
CA SER A 77 -15.56 -0.82 -1.53
C SER A 77 -16.35 -1.99 -0.93
N GLY A 78 -17.26 -1.74 0.00
CA GLY A 78 -18.07 -2.76 0.65
C GLY A 78 -17.37 -3.42 1.85
N VAL A 79 -18.16 -4.22 2.58
CA VAL A 79 -17.74 -4.86 3.83
C VAL A 79 -16.64 -5.89 3.60
N ASP A 80 -16.68 -6.65 2.51
CA ASP A 80 -15.67 -7.68 2.22
C ASP A 80 -14.25 -7.09 2.16
N THR A 81 -14.10 -5.94 1.50
CA THR A 81 -12.81 -5.23 1.39
C THR A 81 -12.33 -4.77 2.77
N ALA A 82 -13.24 -4.26 3.61
CA ALA A 82 -12.89 -3.85 4.97
C ALA A 82 -12.41 -5.04 5.82
N VAL A 83 -13.07 -6.19 5.72
CA VAL A 83 -12.65 -7.43 6.40
C VAL A 83 -11.24 -7.86 5.97
N TYR A 84 -10.91 -7.78 4.68
CA TYR A 84 -9.55 -8.09 4.21
C TYR A 84 -8.49 -7.13 4.80
N LEU A 85 -8.77 -5.83 4.90
CA LEU A 85 -7.85 -4.88 5.52
C LEU A 85 -7.70 -5.13 7.03
N VAL A 86 -8.79 -5.43 7.73
CA VAL A 86 -8.76 -5.80 9.15
C VAL A 86 -7.95 -7.09 9.37
N PHE A 87 -8.08 -8.07 8.48
CA PHE A 87 -7.27 -9.28 8.53
C PHE A 87 -5.77 -8.97 8.38
N PHE A 88 -5.42 -8.11 7.40
CA PHE A 88 -4.05 -7.68 7.19
C PHE A 88 -3.48 -6.94 8.40
N THR A 89 -4.20 -5.96 8.96
CA THR A 89 -3.74 -5.19 10.14
C THR A 89 -3.63 -6.07 11.38
N THR A 90 -4.53 -7.03 11.55
CA THR A 90 -4.48 -8.02 12.65
C THR A 90 -3.25 -8.91 12.52
N GLY A 91 -2.93 -9.37 11.31
CA GLY A 91 -1.73 -10.15 11.02
C GLY A 91 -0.46 -9.38 11.36
N GLN A 92 -0.35 -8.12 10.91
CA GLN A 92 0.79 -7.25 11.22
C GLN A 92 0.95 -7.02 12.73
N ARG A 93 -0.16 -6.80 13.45
CA ARG A 93 -0.15 -6.66 14.91
C ARG A 93 0.38 -7.92 15.59
N LYS A 94 -0.10 -9.10 15.19
CA LYS A 94 0.39 -10.37 15.75
C LYS A 94 1.89 -10.55 15.51
N ILE A 95 2.36 -10.34 14.29
CA ILE A 95 3.79 -10.43 13.97
C ILE A 95 4.61 -9.51 14.87
N PHE A 96 4.19 -8.25 15.03
CA PHE A 96 4.87 -7.30 15.89
C PHE A 96 4.87 -7.72 17.37
N THR A 97 3.76 -8.25 17.88
CA THR A 97 3.68 -8.74 19.26
C THR A 97 4.58 -9.95 19.50
N TYR A 98 4.74 -10.85 18.52
CA TYR A 98 5.60 -12.04 18.66
C TYR A 98 7.07 -11.78 18.33
N SER A 99 7.39 -10.73 17.58
CA SER A 99 8.78 -10.41 17.24
C SER A 99 9.54 -9.82 18.44
N VAL A 100 8.88 -8.97 19.25
CA VAL A 100 9.53 -8.32 20.40
C VAL A 100 10.09 -9.33 21.42
N PRO A 101 9.34 -10.36 21.87
CA PRO A 101 9.88 -11.39 22.76
C PRO A 101 10.99 -12.23 22.10
N ALA A 102 10.86 -12.52 20.81
CA ALA A 102 11.83 -13.36 20.08
C ALA A 102 13.23 -12.73 20.03
N TYR A 103 13.35 -11.40 19.99
CA TYR A 103 14.63 -10.70 20.05
C TYR A 103 15.17 -10.49 21.48
N SER A 104 14.36 -10.76 22.50
CA SER A 104 14.73 -10.57 23.91
C SER A 104 15.27 -11.83 24.60
N HIS A 105 15.12 -13.00 23.97
CA HIS A 105 15.72 -14.24 24.46
C HIS A 105 17.14 -14.42 23.88
N PRO A 106 18.15 -14.68 24.72
CA PRO A 106 19.49 -14.97 24.23
C PRO A 106 19.46 -16.27 23.42
N VAL A 107 20.01 -16.22 22.21
CA VAL A 107 20.22 -17.42 21.39
C VAL A 107 21.15 -18.34 22.19
N PRO A 108 20.76 -19.60 22.50
CA PRO A 108 21.67 -20.52 23.17
C PRO A 108 22.90 -20.73 22.28
N ALA A 109 24.08 -20.57 22.88
CA ALA A 109 25.39 -20.70 22.24
C ALA A 109 25.65 -22.13 21.74
#